data_AF-A0A7C7QS80-F1
#
_entry.id   AF-A0A7C7QS80-F1
#
_cell.length_a   1.000
_cell.length_b   1.000
_cell.length_c   1.000
_cell.angle_alpha   90.00
_cell.angle_beta   90.00
_cell.angle_gamma   90.00
#
_symmetry.space_group_name_H-M   'P 1'
#
loop_
_entity.id
_entity.type
_entity.pdbx_description
1 polymer ?
#
loop_
_entity_poly.entity_id
_entity_poly.type
_entity_poly.pdbx_seq_one_letter_code
_entity_poly.pdbx_strand_id
1 'polypeptide(L)'
;MQSERGRKTIASLRAQLHALPKVDLHRHLEGSLRLQTLAEIAQEHGIDLPSYDIESLRPFATVTGEEPDFHRFLQKFSFLRRFYTTQAAIERVAYEAVADAATDNVKYLELRFNPVAQARVQGFSLDEVTTWVCGAVASAQRDCGVR
;
A
#
# COMPACT_ATOMS: atom_id res chain seq x y z
N MET A 1 -6.29 -28.33 -24.34
CA MET A 1 -5.57 -27.57 -25.38
C MET A 1 -6.02 -26.11 -25.50
N GLN A 2 -7.33 -25.80 -25.50
CA GLN A 2 -7.81 -24.39 -25.50
C GLN A 2 -7.46 -23.62 -24.20
N SER A 3 -7.48 -24.29 -23.04
CA SER A 3 -7.15 -23.70 -21.74
C SER A 3 -5.69 -23.24 -21.60
N GLU A 4 -4.75 -23.98 -22.21
CA GLU A 4 -3.32 -23.66 -22.14
C GLU A 4 -2.95 -22.52 -23.09
N ARG A 5 -3.58 -22.47 -24.28
CA ARG A 5 -3.42 -21.35 -25.23
C ARG A 5 -3.96 -20.05 -24.64
N GLY A 6 -5.13 -20.08 -23.99
CA GLY A 6 -5.70 -18.93 -23.29
C GLY A 6 -4.82 -18.42 -22.14
N ARG A 7 -4.25 -19.32 -21.32
CA ARG A 7 -3.30 -18.95 -20.25
C ARG A 7 -2.02 -18.31 -20.81
N LYS A 8 -1.47 -18.83 -21.92
CA LYS A 8 -0.29 -18.25 -22.59
C LYS A 8 -0.58 -16.85 -23.15
N THR A 9 -1.77 -16.62 -23.71
CA THR A 9 -2.18 -15.30 -24.20
C THR A 9 -2.30 -14.27 -23.07
N ILE A 10 -2.93 -14.64 -21.94
CA ILE A 10 -3.06 -13.73 -20.78
C ILE A 10 -1.70 -13.42 -20.15
N ALA A 11 -0.83 -14.41 -20.01
CA ALA A 11 0.53 -14.20 -19.52
C ALA A 11 1.32 -13.24 -20.42
N SER A 12 1.21 -13.42 -21.74
CA SER A 12 1.81 -12.51 -22.73
C SER A 12 1.26 -11.08 -22.61
N LEU A 13 -0.05 -10.92 -22.44
CA LEU A 13 -0.67 -9.60 -22.27
C LEU A 13 -0.22 -8.92 -20.97
N ARG A 14 -0.14 -9.65 -19.85
CA ARG A 14 0.38 -9.10 -18.59
C ARG A 14 1.81 -8.60 -18.73
N ALA A 15 2.68 -9.37 -19.39
CA ALA A 15 4.05 -8.96 -19.64
C ALA A 15 4.12 -7.67 -20.49
N GLN A 16 3.28 -7.57 -21.53
CA GLN A 16 3.19 -6.36 -22.35
C GLN A 16 2.70 -5.15 -21.56
N LEU A 17 1.63 -5.29 -20.75
CA LEU A 17 1.10 -4.21 -19.92
C LEU A 17 2.09 -3.78 -18.82
N HIS A 18 2.81 -4.75 -18.24
CA HIS A 18 3.86 -4.47 -17.27
C HIS A 18 5.00 -3.66 -17.91
N ALA A 19 5.43 -4.01 -19.12
CA ALA A 19 6.50 -3.32 -19.84
C ALA A 19 6.17 -1.87 -20.24
N LEU A 20 4.89 -1.45 -20.24
CA LEU A 20 4.51 -0.07 -20.54
C LEU A 20 5.00 0.91 -19.45
N PRO A 21 5.60 2.07 -19.82
CA PRO A 21 5.93 3.13 -18.88
C PRO A 21 4.64 3.81 -18.43
N LYS A 22 4.18 3.48 -17.21
CA LYS A 22 2.86 3.93 -16.73
C LYS A 22 2.96 5.25 -15.95
N VAL A 23 1.83 5.94 -15.90
CA VAL A 23 1.62 7.12 -15.06
C VAL A 23 0.44 6.80 -14.15
N ASP A 24 0.61 6.99 -12.84
CA ASP A 24 -0.43 6.80 -11.84
C ASP A 24 -0.69 8.12 -11.11
N LEU A 25 -1.85 8.72 -11.37
CA LEU A 25 -2.24 10.03 -10.84
C LEU A 25 -3.15 9.93 -9.60
N HIS A 26 -3.50 8.71 -9.19
CA HIS A 26 -4.50 8.50 -8.14
C HIS A 26 -4.16 7.27 -7.32
N ARG A 27 -3.06 7.34 -6.57
CA ARG A 27 -2.70 6.31 -5.61
C ARG A 27 -2.86 6.84 -4.19
N HIS A 28 -3.62 6.12 -3.37
CA HIS A 28 -3.71 6.41 -1.93
C HIS A 28 -2.64 5.60 -1.19
N LEU A 29 -1.84 6.27 -0.36
CA LEU A 29 -0.89 5.62 0.53
C LEU A 29 -1.62 4.67 1.49
N GLU A 30 -2.75 5.10 2.04
CA GLU A 30 -3.52 4.30 3.01
C GLU A 30 -4.08 3.00 2.41
N GLY A 31 -4.15 2.89 1.08
CA GLY A 31 -4.56 1.69 0.36
C GLY A 31 -3.40 0.91 -0.28
N SER A 32 -2.16 1.38 -0.12
CA SER A 32 -0.95 0.81 -0.75
C SER A 32 -0.04 0.13 0.28
N LEU A 33 -0.63 -0.55 1.26
CA LEU A 33 0.10 -1.17 2.38
C LEU A 33 0.29 -2.67 2.12
N ARG A 34 1.52 -3.16 2.27
CA ARG A 34 1.84 -4.59 2.15
C ARG A 34 1.34 -5.33 3.40
N LEU A 35 0.61 -6.44 3.22
CA LEU A 35 0.14 -7.25 4.35
C LEU A 35 1.29 -7.74 5.24
N GLN A 36 2.43 -8.09 4.64
CA GLN A 36 3.62 -8.52 5.36
C GLN A 36 4.13 -7.42 6.30
N THR A 37 4.22 -6.18 5.81
CA THR A 37 4.61 -5.01 6.60
C THR A 37 3.63 -4.76 7.75
N LEU A 38 2.31 -4.90 7.51
CA LEU A 38 1.31 -4.78 8.58
C LEU A 38 1.53 -5.83 9.68
N ALA A 39 1.78 -7.08 9.32
CA ALA A 39 2.02 -8.16 10.27
C ALA A 39 3.29 -7.91 11.12
N GLU A 40 4.38 -7.44 10.49
CA GLU A 40 5.62 -7.09 11.17
C GLU A 40 5.44 -5.92 12.15
N ILE A 41 4.82 -4.83 11.70
CA ILE A 41 4.50 -3.67 12.57
C ILE A 41 3.65 -4.11 13.77
N ALA A 42 2.67 -5.00 13.55
CA ALA A 42 1.85 -5.51 14.64
C ALA A 42 2.66 -6.32 15.66
N GLN A 43 3.60 -7.16 15.22
CA GLN A 43 4.48 -7.91 16.11
C GLN A 43 5.40 -6.98 16.89
N GLU A 44 6.01 -6.00 16.22
CA GLU A 44 6.96 -5.05 16.83
C GLU A 44 6.30 -4.15 17.88
N HIS A 45 5.05 -3.75 17.65
CA HIS A 45 4.35 -2.77 18.48
C HIS A 45 3.19 -3.34 19.30
N GLY A 46 3.01 -4.67 19.31
CA GLY A 46 1.96 -5.33 20.10
C GLY A 46 0.54 -4.96 19.68
N ILE A 47 0.28 -4.81 18.37
CA ILE A 47 -1.09 -4.60 17.87
C ILE A 47 -1.82 -5.94 17.85
N ASP A 48 -2.91 -6.06 18.60
CA ASP A 48 -3.74 -7.28 18.56
C ASP A 48 -4.35 -7.51 17.18
N LEU A 49 -3.95 -8.61 16.53
CA LEU A 49 -4.50 -9.06 15.26
C LEU A 49 -5.35 -10.33 15.43
N PRO A 50 -6.39 -10.52 14.61
CA PRO A 50 -7.13 -11.78 14.55
C PRO A 50 -6.24 -12.98 14.20
N SER A 51 -5.16 -12.72 13.46
CA SER A 51 -4.12 -13.69 13.11
C SER A 51 -2.88 -12.95 12.63
N TYR A 52 -1.70 -13.55 12.83
CA TYR A 52 -0.43 -13.10 12.27
C TYR A 52 -0.07 -13.81 10.95
N ASP A 53 -0.89 -14.78 10.52
CA ASP A 53 -0.78 -15.36 9.18
C ASP A 53 -1.33 -14.39 8.12
N ILE A 54 -0.60 -14.23 7.02
CA ILE A 54 -0.89 -13.22 5.99
C ILE A 54 -2.22 -13.48 5.28
N GLU A 55 -2.52 -14.74 4.96
CA GLU A 55 -3.78 -15.07 4.29
C GLU A 55 -4.97 -14.89 5.22
N SER A 56 -4.79 -15.14 6.52
CA SER A 56 -5.78 -14.85 7.54
C SER A 56 -5.98 -13.34 7.77
N LEU A 57 -4.96 -12.51 7.51
CA LEU A 57 -5.03 -11.05 7.61
C LEU A 57 -5.72 -10.41 6.40
N ARG A 58 -5.56 -11.01 5.21
CA ARG A 58 -6.02 -10.49 3.92
C ARG A 58 -7.49 -10.01 3.92
N PRO A 59 -8.47 -10.74 4.49
CA PRO A 59 -9.87 -10.29 4.50
C PRO A 59 -10.10 -8.98 5.25
N PHE A 60 -9.24 -8.60 6.19
CA PHE A 60 -9.38 -7.36 6.96
C PHE A 60 -8.84 -6.13 6.23
N ALA A 61 -7.87 -6.35 5.34
CA ALA A 61 -7.16 -5.29 4.62
C ALA A 61 -7.54 -5.18 3.14
N THR A 62 -8.24 -6.17 2.58
CA THR A 62 -8.61 -6.23 1.15
C THR A 62 -10.11 -6.42 0.95
N VAL A 63 -10.62 -6.02 -0.22
CA VAL A 63 -12.00 -6.31 -0.64
C VAL A 63 -12.05 -7.73 -1.17
N THR A 64 -12.89 -8.59 -0.60
CA THR A 64 -12.91 -10.04 -0.88
C THR A 64 -14.28 -10.50 -1.34
N GLY A 65 -14.50 -10.64 -2.66
CA GLY A 65 -15.63 -11.38 -3.25
C GLY A 65 -17.06 -10.91 -2.89
N GLU A 66 -17.19 -9.87 -2.08
CA GLU A 66 -18.44 -9.26 -1.65
C GLU A 66 -18.98 -8.34 -2.75
N GLU A 67 -20.30 -8.18 -2.77
CA GLU A 67 -20.95 -7.16 -3.61
C GLU A 67 -20.38 -5.76 -3.30
N PRO A 68 -20.07 -4.95 -4.32
CA PRO A 68 -19.49 -3.63 -4.12
C PRO A 68 -20.36 -2.74 -3.22
N ASP A 69 -19.82 -2.35 -2.07
CA ASP A 69 -20.45 -1.40 -1.17
C ASP A 69 -19.41 -0.38 -0.66
N PHE A 70 -19.77 0.89 -0.79
CA PHE A 70 -18.90 2.01 -0.44
C PHE A 70 -18.54 2.02 1.05
N HIS A 71 -19.49 1.72 1.94
CA HIS A 71 -19.26 1.75 3.38
C HIS A 71 -18.36 0.59 3.81
N ARG A 72 -18.57 -0.62 3.28
CA ARG A 72 -17.70 -1.78 3.50
C ARG A 72 -16.27 -1.52 3.01
N PHE A 73 -16.11 -0.88 1.86
CA PHE A 73 -14.80 -0.45 1.39
C PHE A 73 -14.12 0.49 2.39
N LEU A 74 -14.83 1.53 2.85
CA LEU A 74 -14.29 2.47 3.84
C LEU A 74 -13.97 1.82 5.20
N GLN A 75 -14.70 0.79 5.62
CA GLN A 75 -14.45 0.07 6.87
C GLN A 75 -13.07 -0.60 6.90
N LYS A 76 -12.51 -1.01 5.75
CA LYS A 76 -11.14 -1.56 5.70
C LYS A 76 -10.11 -0.55 6.21
N PHE A 77 -10.31 0.75 5.97
CA PHE A 77 -9.40 1.79 6.44
C PHE A 77 -9.40 1.93 7.98
N SER A 78 -10.47 1.54 8.67
CA SER A 78 -10.46 1.51 10.14
C SER A 78 -9.44 0.50 10.67
N PHE A 79 -9.27 -0.62 9.96
CA PHE A 79 -8.24 -1.61 10.26
C PHE A 79 -6.84 -1.10 9.88
N LEU A 80 -6.68 -0.62 8.65
CA LEU A 80 -5.37 -0.18 8.11
C LEU A 80 -4.76 1.01 8.87
N ARG A 81 -5.58 1.88 9.46
CA ARG A 81 -5.08 3.03 10.24
C ARG A 81 -4.36 2.65 11.53
N ARG A 82 -4.53 1.41 12.03
CA ARG A 82 -3.92 0.95 13.29
C ARG A 82 -2.40 0.83 13.23
N PHE A 83 -1.83 0.78 12.02
CA PHE A 83 -0.42 0.47 11.79
C PHE A 83 0.48 1.69 11.64
N TYR A 84 -0.06 2.90 11.77
CA TYR A 84 0.72 4.14 11.85
C TYR A 84 1.23 4.36 13.29
N THR A 85 2.05 3.44 13.79
CA THR A 85 2.47 3.35 15.20
C THR A 85 3.66 4.22 15.55
N THR A 86 4.56 4.45 14.59
CA THR A 86 5.81 5.20 14.79
C THR A 86 6.17 5.96 13.51
N GLN A 87 7.09 6.92 13.63
CA GLN A 87 7.74 7.54 12.48
C GLN A 87 8.29 6.48 11.52
N ALA A 88 9.04 5.50 12.02
CA ALA A 88 9.65 4.46 11.20
C ALA A 88 8.59 3.63 10.44
N ALA A 89 7.46 3.31 11.07
CA ALA A 89 6.35 2.63 10.40
C ALA A 89 5.75 3.46 9.26
N ILE A 90 5.52 4.77 9.49
CA ILE A 90 4.98 5.70 8.49
C ILE A 90 5.96 5.87 7.31
N GLU A 91 7.24 6.08 7.60
CA GLU A 91 8.28 6.21 6.58
C GLU A 91 8.42 4.93 5.76
N ARG A 92 8.41 3.77 6.42
CA ARG A 92 8.49 2.46 5.77
C ARG A 92 7.36 2.27 4.77
N VAL A 93 6.11 2.48 5.16
CA VAL A 93 4.98 2.24 4.25
C VAL A 93 4.94 3.25 3.10
N ALA A 94 5.35 4.49 3.34
CA ALA A 94 5.47 5.51 2.29
C ALA A 94 6.56 5.13 1.27
N TYR A 95 7.72 4.67 1.74
CA TYR A 95 8.80 4.18 0.90
C TYR A 95 8.35 2.97 0.06
N GLU A 96 7.73 1.98 0.71
CA GLU A 96 7.27 0.75 0.06
C GLU A 96 6.23 1.02 -1.03
N ALA A 97 5.32 1.99 -0.84
CA ALA A 97 4.33 2.35 -1.85
C ALA A 97 4.98 2.86 -3.16
N VAL A 98 6.06 3.64 -3.06
CA VAL A 98 6.82 4.12 -4.23
C VAL A 98 7.63 2.99 -4.85
N ALA A 99 8.26 2.14 -4.03
CA ALA A 99 9.01 0.97 -4.51
C ALA A 99 8.11 -0.03 -5.25
N ASP A 100 6.88 -0.22 -4.80
CA ASP A 100 5.87 -1.05 -5.47
C ASP A 100 5.44 -0.43 -6.80
N ALA A 101 5.23 0.89 -6.85
CA ALA A 101 4.96 1.59 -8.11
C ALA A 101 6.11 1.43 -9.12
N ALA A 102 7.36 1.48 -8.66
CA ALA A 102 8.54 1.23 -9.49
C ALA A 102 8.53 -0.20 -10.05
N THR A 103 8.19 -1.18 -9.19
CA THR A 103 8.06 -2.60 -9.55
C THR A 103 6.94 -2.81 -10.57
N ASP A 104 5.87 -2.02 -10.49
CA ASP A 104 4.79 -1.99 -11.48
C ASP A 104 5.19 -1.27 -12.79
N ASN A 105 6.42 -0.75 -12.91
CA ASN A 105 6.90 0.05 -14.03
C ASN A 105 6.13 1.37 -14.23
N VAL A 106 5.67 1.97 -13.12
CA VAL A 106 5.21 3.36 -13.07
C VAL A 106 6.43 4.28 -13.15
N LYS A 107 6.38 5.30 -13.99
CA LYS A 107 7.44 6.30 -14.18
C LYS A 107 7.15 7.62 -13.50
N TYR A 108 5.86 7.93 -13.31
CA TYR A 108 5.40 9.12 -12.60
C TYR A 108 4.24 8.73 -11.69
N LEU A 109 4.35 9.10 -10.41
CA LEU A 109 3.38 8.76 -9.37
C LEU A 109 2.93 10.01 -8.61
N GLU A 110 1.64 10.29 -8.62
CA GLU A 110 1.01 11.21 -7.66
C GLU A 110 0.47 10.41 -6.48
N LEU A 111 1.32 10.25 -5.46
CA LEU A 111 0.95 9.59 -4.21
C LEU A 111 0.19 10.57 -3.31
N ARG A 112 -1.03 10.20 -2.95
CA ARG A 112 -1.92 10.98 -2.10
C ARG A 112 -2.00 10.33 -0.72
N PHE A 113 -2.10 11.14 0.31
CA PHE A 113 -2.25 10.66 1.69
C PHE A 113 -3.05 11.65 2.54
N ASN A 114 -3.55 11.18 3.68
CA ASN A 114 -4.31 11.93 4.65
C ASN A 114 -3.54 12.00 5.98
N PRO A 115 -2.85 13.13 6.27
CA PRO A 115 -2.08 13.29 7.51
C PRO A 115 -2.91 13.05 8.78
N VAL A 116 -4.20 13.43 8.78
CA VAL A 116 -5.09 13.23 9.93
C VAL A 116 -5.31 11.74 10.19
N ALA A 117 -5.38 10.91 9.15
CA ALA A 117 -5.57 9.48 9.31
C ALA A 117 -4.36 8.81 9.97
N GLN A 118 -3.15 9.27 9.65
CA GLN A 118 -1.89 8.71 10.14
C GLN A 118 -1.52 9.24 11.53
N ALA A 119 -1.82 10.50 11.80
CA ALA A 119 -1.58 11.12 13.11
C ALA A 119 -2.48 10.58 14.22
N ARG A 120 -3.72 10.20 13.90
CA ARG A 120 -4.80 10.01 14.88
C ARG A 120 -4.51 8.99 15.98
N VAL A 121 -3.82 7.88 15.66
CA VAL A 121 -3.64 6.77 16.62
C VAL A 121 -2.66 7.14 17.73
N GLN A 122 -1.58 7.84 17.39
CA GLN A 122 -0.49 8.17 18.31
C GLN A 122 -0.49 9.63 18.75
N GLY A 123 -1.34 10.47 18.13
CA GLY A 123 -1.40 11.90 18.42
C GLY A 123 -0.23 12.70 17.85
N PHE A 124 0.40 12.22 16.77
CA PHE A 124 1.44 12.99 16.07
C PHE A 124 0.90 14.31 15.53
N SER A 125 1.76 15.31 15.38
CA SER A 125 1.37 16.52 14.65
C SER A 125 1.22 16.22 13.15
N LEU A 126 0.38 17.00 12.47
CA LEU A 126 0.22 16.87 11.02
C LEU A 126 1.50 17.25 10.25
N ASP A 127 2.30 18.15 10.82
CA ASP A 127 3.57 18.61 10.26
C ASP A 127 4.61 17.49 10.29
N GLU A 128 4.75 16.79 11.41
CA GLU A 128 5.62 15.62 11.56
C GLU A 128 5.28 14.54 10.54
N VAL A 129 4.01 14.11 10.51
CA VAL A 129 3.54 13.07 9.57
C VAL A 129 3.81 13.47 8.12
N THR A 130 3.51 14.72 7.76
CA THR A 130 3.73 15.23 6.40
C THR A 130 5.22 15.21 6.06
N THR A 131 6.08 15.64 7.00
CA THR A 131 7.53 15.64 6.84
C THR A 131 8.08 14.24 6.63
N TRP A 132 7.65 13.27 7.45
CA TRP A 132 8.07 11.88 7.36
C TRP A 132 7.68 11.23 6.04
N VAL A 133 6.42 11.40 5.62
CA VAL A 133 5.92 10.87 4.34
C VAL A 133 6.70 11.48 3.18
N CYS A 134 6.85 12.80 3.12
CA CYS A 134 7.60 13.47 2.04
C CYS A 134 9.08 13.05 2.02
N GLY A 135 9.73 12.91 3.19
CA GLY A 135 11.11 12.48 3.30
C GLY A 135 11.34 11.03 2.82
N ALA A 136 10.42 10.13 3.18
CA ALA A 136 10.43 8.74 2.73
C ALA A 136 10.19 8.63 1.21
N VAL A 137 9.20 9.36 0.68
CA VAL A 137 8.93 9.42 -0.76
C VAL A 137 10.12 9.96 -1.53
N ALA A 138 10.76 11.03 -1.05
CA ALA A 138 11.95 11.59 -1.69
C ALA A 138 13.12 10.59 -1.69
N SER A 139 13.25 9.78 -0.65
CA SER A 139 14.26 8.72 -0.58
C SER A 139 13.96 7.60 -1.57
N ALA A 140 12.73 7.09 -1.59
CA ALA A 140 12.32 6.08 -2.55
C ALA A 140 12.42 6.55 -4.01
N GLN A 141 12.14 7.83 -4.29
CA GLN A 141 12.33 8.42 -5.61
C GLN A 141 13.79 8.32 -6.07
N ARG A 142 14.77 8.59 -5.19
CA ARG A 142 16.19 8.46 -5.51
C ARG A 142 16.59 7.00 -5.77
N ASP A 143 16.07 6.10 -4.95
CA ASP A 143 16.47 4.69 -4.96
C ASP A 143 15.78 3.88 -6.07
N CYS A 144 14.54 4.23 -6.43
CA CYS A 144 13.70 3.48 -7.37
C CYS A 144 13.50 4.16 -8.72
N GLY A 145 13.84 5.45 -8.87
CA GLY A 145 13.75 6.18 -10.13
C GLY A 145 12.32 6.48 -10.60
N VAL A 146 11.33 6.45 -9.69
CA VAL A 146 9.96 6.94 -9.93
C VAL A 146 9.92 8.44 -9.69
N ARG A 147 9.35 9.20 -10.63
CA ARG A 147 9.16 10.64 -10.47
C ARG A 147 7.89 10.98 -9.70
#